data_AF-A0A7V4AQW5-F1
#
_entry.id   AF-A0A7V4AQW5-F1
#
_cell.length_a   1.000
_cell.length_b   1.000
_cell.length_c   1.000
_cell.angle_alpha   90.00
_cell.angle_beta   90.00
_cell.angle_gamma   90.00
#
_symmetry.space_group_name_H-M   'P 1'
#
loop_
_entity.id
_entity.type
_entity.pdbx_description
1 polymer ?
#
loop_
_entity_poly.entity_id
_entity_poly.type
_entity_poly.pdbx_seq_one_letter_code
_entity_poly.pdbx_strand_id
1 'polypeptide(L)'
;MRTCIRCNCGKRIVAKDVMQKGYYLRVDGPSFVWLKFRCSHCKRLGEQFVKQEEWDERLLQDAPSEVSEKEKERFEAMGPIGIHEVIEAHFRLDSLGSLAELYKAPSES
;
A
#
# COMPACT_ATOMS: atom_id res chain seq x y z
N MET A 1 15.29 -3.53 -11.29
CA MET A 1 14.71 -2.84 -10.11
C MET A 1 13.63 -1.91 -10.61
N ARG A 2 12.39 -1.99 -10.09
CA ARG A 2 11.29 -1.10 -10.54
C ARG A 2 11.39 0.23 -9.79
N THR A 3 11.63 1.31 -10.53
CA THR A 3 11.86 2.68 -10.03
C THR A 3 10.53 3.33 -9.64
N CYS A 4 10.18 3.27 -8.35
CA CYS A 4 9.03 4.00 -7.83
C CYS A 4 9.21 5.53 -7.89
N ILE A 5 8.14 6.25 -8.22
CA ILE A 5 8.10 7.72 -8.24
C ILE A 5 8.03 8.23 -6.79
N ARG A 6 8.93 9.14 -6.42
CA ARG A 6 9.00 9.69 -5.06
C ARG A 6 9.01 11.20 -5.09
N CYS A 7 8.34 11.80 -4.11
CA CYS A 7 8.51 13.20 -3.79
C CYS A 7 9.89 13.45 -3.18
N ASN A 8 10.38 14.69 -3.23
CA ASN A 8 11.60 15.11 -2.54
C ASN A 8 11.55 14.90 -1.01
N CYS A 9 10.37 14.76 -0.41
CA CYS A 9 10.22 14.39 1.00
C CYS A 9 10.37 12.88 1.27
N GLY A 10 10.65 12.07 0.25
CA GLY A 10 10.82 10.63 0.33
C GLY A 10 9.53 9.81 0.19
N LYS A 11 8.35 10.45 0.30
CA LYS A 11 7.05 9.76 0.13
C LYS A 11 6.88 9.28 -1.30
N ARG A 12 6.49 8.00 -1.45
CA ARG A 12 6.09 7.43 -2.74
C ARG A 12 4.82 8.09 -3.26
N ILE A 13 4.81 8.41 -4.55
CA ILE A 13 3.66 8.94 -5.28
C ILE A 13 2.88 7.78 -5.88
N VAL A 14 1.57 7.78 -5.65
CA VAL A 14 0.63 6.79 -6.19
C VAL A 14 -0.40 7.48 -7.09
N ALA A 15 -1.21 6.71 -7.81
CA ALA A 15 -2.15 7.23 -8.80
C ALA A 15 -3.06 8.35 -8.27
N LYS A 16 -3.52 8.25 -7.01
CA LYS A 16 -4.35 9.27 -6.34
C LYS A 16 -3.62 10.61 -6.09
N ASP A 17 -2.30 10.61 -6.04
CA ASP A 17 -1.50 11.84 -5.88
C ASP A 17 -1.26 12.56 -7.23
N VAL A 18 -1.46 11.87 -8.35
CA VAL A 18 -1.22 12.41 -9.71
C VAL A 18 -2.39 13.28 -10.13
N MET A 19 -2.08 14.52 -10.50
CA MET A 19 -3.05 15.50 -10.97
C MET A 19 -3.16 15.51 -12.49
N GLN A 20 -2.01 15.38 -13.18
CA GLN A 20 -1.95 15.37 -14.63
C GLN A 20 -0.88 14.37 -15.11
N LYS A 21 -1.18 13.69 -16.20
CA LYS A 21 -0.29 12.78 -16.93
C LYS A 21 -0.32 13.16 -18.41
N GLY A 22 0.83 13.20 -19.05
CA GLY A 22 0.93 13.47 -20.48
C GLY A 22 2.08 12.72 -21.13
N TYR A 23 1.97 12.49 -22.43
CA TYR A 23 3.06 11.95 -23.23
C TYR A 23 3.78 13.10 -23.94
N TYR A 24 5.08 13.17 -23.76
CA TYR A 24 5.97 14.08 -24.47
C TYR A 24 6.72 13.27 -25.54
N LEU A 25 6.13 13.23 -26.73
CA LEU A 25 6.69 12.52 -27.88
C LEU A 25 7.70 13.42 -28.61
N ARG A 26 8.87 12.89 -28.93
CA ARG A 26 9.82 13.56 -29.81
C ARG A 26 9.90 12.82 -31.15
N VAL A 27 10.11 13.58 -32.22
CA VAL A 27 10.33 13.04 -33.58
C VAL A 27 11.71 12.39 -33.69
N ASP A 28 12.67 12.87 -32.89
CA ASP A 28 14.01 12.32 -32.77
C ASP A 28 14.42 12.29 -31.28
N GLY A 29 15.03 11.20 -30.84
CA GLY A 29 15.39 10.93 -29.44
C GLY A 29 14.27 10.28 -28.58
N PRO A 30 14.52 10.10 -27.27
CA PRO A 30 13.61 9.36 -26.39
C PRO A 30 12.33 10.15 -26.10
N SER A 31 11.21 9.43 -26.11
CA SER A 31 9.91 9.91 -25.64
C SER A 31 9.80 9.79 -24.12
N PHE A 32 9.00 10.66 -23.51
CA PHE A 32 8.82 10.71 -22.06
C PHE A 32 7.35 10.69 -21.66
N VAL A 33 7.08 10.14 -20.49
CA VAL A 33 5.84 10.36 -19.75
C VAL A 33 6.11 11.44 -18.71
N TRP A 34 5.35 12.52 -18.80
CA TRP A 34 5.37 13.61 -17.83
C TRP A 34 4.25 13.43 -16.82
N LEU A 35 4.60 13.63 -15.54
CA LEU A 35 3.68 13.51 -14.42
C LEU A 35 3.76 14.76 -13.57
N LYS A 36 2.59 15.29 -13.24
CA LYS A 36 2.40 16.32 -12.24
C LYS A 36 1.61 15.76 -11.08
N PHE A 37 2.14 15.87 -9.87
CA PHE A 37 1.55 15.29 -8.68
C PHE A 37 1.57 16.27 -7.50
N ARG A 38 0.63 16.08 -6.57
CA ARG A 38 0.62 16.75 -5.27
C ARG A 38 0.90 15.72 -4.19
N CYS A 39 2.00 15.87 -3.47
CA CYS A 39 2.37 14.89 -2.44
C CYS A 39 1.33 14.86 -1.31
N SER A 40 0.74 13.70 -1.03
CA SER A 40 -0.18 13.51 0.09
C SER A 40 0.44 13.80 1.47
N HIS A 41 1.77 13.67 1.62
CA HIS A 41 2.47 13.94 2.89
C HIS A 41 2.84 15.43 3.05
N CYS A 42 3.76 15.95 2.24
CA CYS A 42 4.27 17.33 2.39
C CYS A 42 3.44 18.40 1.66
N LYS A 43 2.38 18.00 0.94
CA LYS A 43 1.45 18.86 0.18
C LYS A 43 2.06 19.71 -0.94
N ARG A 44 3.37 19.59 -1.19
CA ARG A 44 4.06 20.27 -2.30
C ARG A 44 3.71 19.64 -3.64
N LEU A 45 3.72 20.47 -4.68
CA LEU A 45 3.62 20.03 -6.07
C LEU A 45 5.00 19.58 -6.55
N GLY A 46 5.01 18.49 -7.32
CA GLY A 46 6.21 17.98 -7.96
C GLY A 46 5.90 17.57 -9.39
N GLU A 47 6.94 17.58 -10.20
CA GLU A 47 6.89 17.14 -11.59
C GLU A 47 8.01 16.13 -11.84
N GLN A 48 7.74 15.10 -12.63
CA GLN A 48 8.72 14.09 -13.00
C GLN A 48 8.54 13.66 -14.45
N PHE A 49 9.67 13.49 -15.13
CA PHE A 49 9.75 12.92 -16.46
C PHE A 49 10.31 11.50 -16.34
N VAL A 50 9.58 10.53 -16.88
CA VAL A 50 10.01 9.13 -16.95
C VAL A 50 10.17 8.79 -18.42
N LYS A 51 11.27 8.14 -18.81
CA LYS A 51 11.41 7.70 -20.21
C LYS A 51 10.28 6.71 -20.54
N GLN A 52 9.76 6.78 -21.76
CA GLN A 52 8.64 5.93 -22.16
C GLN A 52 8.99 4.43 -22.09
N GLU A 53 10.25 4.07 -22.37
CA GLU A 53 10.76 2.69 -22.25
C GLU A 53 10.80 2.17 -20.80
N GLU A 54 10.89 3.08 -19.83
CA GLU A 54 10.89 2.76 -18.39
C GLU A 54 9.50 2.92 -17.75
N TRP A 55 8.51 3.38 -18.53
CA TRP A 55 7.17 3.66 -18.03
C TRP A 55 6.34 2.39 -17.89
N ASP A 56 5.81 2.17 -16.69
CA ASP A 56 4.82 1.13 -16.38
C ASP A 56 3.75 1.76 -15.48
N GLU A 57 2.47 1.58 -15.79
CA GLU A 57 1.38 2.10 -14.95
C GLU A 57 1.43 1.56 -13.51
N ARG A 58 2.04 0.38 -13.33
CA ARG A 58 2.29 -0.23 -12.00
C ARG A 58 3.23 0.61 -11.13
N LEU A 59 4.00 1.54 -11.69
CA LEU A 59 4.82 2.46 -10.90
C LEU A 59 3.98 3.32 -9.94
N LEU A 60 2.74 3.65 -10.36
CA LEU A 60 1.77 4.43 -9.59
C LEU A 60 0.77 3.58 -8.80
N GLN A 61 0.79 2.25 -8.92
CA GLN A 61 -0.06 1.40 -8.08
C GLN A 61 0.29 1.62 -6.61
N ASP A 62 -0.72 1.76 -5.76
CA ASP A 62 -0.51 1.73 -4.32
C ASP A 62 0.17 0.41 -3.95
N ALA A 63 0.90 0.38 -2.83
CA ALA A 63 1.49 -0.88 -2.39
C ALA A 63 0.38 -1.94 -2.35
N PRO A 64 0.60 -3.15 -2.90
CA PRO A 64 -0.41 -4.18 -2.81
C PRO A 64 -0.76 -4.34 -1.35
N SER A 65 -2.05 -4.18 -1.05
CA SER A 65 -2.60 -4.61 0.23
C SER A 65 -2.26 -6.09 0.36
N GLU A 66 -1.53 -6.46 1.42
CA GLU A 66 -1.29 -7.88 1.74
C GLU A 66 -2.61 -8.63 2.00
N VAL A 67 -3.69 -7.87 2.23
CA VAL A 67 -5.05 -8.36 2.42
C VAL A 67 -5.76 -8.46 1.07
N SER A 68 -6.22 -9.66 0.72
CA SER A 68 -7.09 -9.87 -0.44
C SER A 68 -8.48 -9.24 -0.24
N GLU A 69 -9.20 -8.95 -1.33
CA GLU A 69 -10.57 -8.39 -1.23
C GLU A 69 -11.49 -9.30 -0.39
N LYS A 70 -11.36 -10.63 -0.51
CA LYS A 70 -12.10 -11.59 0.30
C LYS A 70 -11.78 -11.49 1.79
N GLU A 71 -10.52 -11.28 2.14
CA GLU A 71 -10.12 -11.10 3.54
C GLU A 71 -10.61 -9.76 4.08
N LYS A 72 -10.61 -8.73 3.24
CA LYS A 72 -11.12 -7.41 3.58
C LYS A 72 -12.62 -7.45 3.89
N GLU A 73 -13.42 -8.07 3.03
CA GLU A 73 -14.86 -8.30 3.26
C GLU A 73 -15.09 -9.09 4.55
N ARG A 74 -14.28 -10.13 4.80
CA ARG A 74 -14.34 -10.91 6.04
C ARG A 74 -14.05 -10.05 7.28
N PHE A 75 -13.01 -9.21 7.23
CA PHE A 75 -12.66 -8.34 8.37
C PHE A 75 -13.69 -7.24 8.60
N GLU A 76 -14.27 -6.67 7.54
CA GLU A 76 -15.38 -5.72 7.66
C GLU A 76 -16.61 -6.37 8.32
N ALA A 77 -16.92 -7.63 7.98
CA ALA A 77 -18.02 -8.38 8.58
C ALA A 77 -17.81 -8.74 10.06
N MET A 78 -16.55 -8.86 10.52
CA MET A 78 -16.22 -9.14 11.93
C MET A 78 -16.48 -7.95 12.86
N GLY A 79 -16.56 -6.73 12.31
CA GLY A 79 -16.77 -5.52 13.10
C GLY A 79 -15.52 -5.03 13.84
N PRO A 80 -15.62 -3.89 14.54
CA PRO A 80 -14.50 -3.32 15.28
C PRO A 80 -14.15 -4.16 16.51
N ILE A 81 -12.86 -4.30 16.80
CA ILE A 81 -12.37 -5.00 18.00
C ILE A 81 -12.81 -4.23 19.25
N GLY A 82 -13.63 -4.88 20.07
CA GLY A 82 -14.13 -4.36 21.34
C GLY A 82 -13.15 -4.53 22.49
N ILE A 83 -13.31 -3.71 23.55
CA ILE A 83 -12.44 -3.76 24.73
C ILE A 83 -12.46 -5.14 25.43
N HIS A 84 -13.59 -5.84 25.40
CA HIS A 84 -13.73 -7.17 26.00
C HIS A 84 -12.90 -8.22 25.26
N GLU A 85 -12.83 -8.14 23.92
CA GLU A 85 -12.01 -9.02 23.10
C GLU A 85 -10.52 -8.81 23.36
N VAL A 86 -10.10 -7.56 23.58
CA VAL A 86 -8.72 -7.24 23.97
C VAL A 86 -8.38 -7.82 25.34
N ILE A 87 -9.27 -7.67 26.32
CA ILE A 87 -9.10 -8.21 27.67
C ILE A 87 -9.01 -9.74 27.63
N GLU A 88 -9.90 -10.39 26.88
CA GLU A 88 -9.91 -11.84 26.70
C GLU A 88 -8.63 -12.33 26.03
N ALA A 89 -8.19 -11.67 24.96
CA ALA A 89 -6.94 -12.00 24.28
C ALA A 89 -5.74 -11.85 25.23
N HIS A 90 -5.70 -10.79 26.05
CA HIS A 90 -4.63 -10.58 27.01
C HIS A 90 -4.52 -11.73 28.01
N PHE A 91 -5.62 -12.12 28.66
CA PHE A 91 -5.59 -13.22 29.63
C PHE A 91 -5.33 -14.59 28.99
N ARG A 92 -5.84 -14.83 27.78
CA ARG A 92 -5.49 -16.04 27.03
C ARG A 92 -4.00 -16.09 26.73
N LEU A 93 -3.41 -14.96 26.34
CA LEU A 93 -1.97 -14.88 26.05
C LEU A 93 -1.11 -15.05 27.32
N ASP A 94 -1.52 -14.47 28.43
CA ASP A 94 -0.85 -14.59 29.72
C ASP A 94 -0.87 -16.04 30.26
N SER A 95 -1.96 -16.78 29.99
CA SER A 95 -2.09 -18.18 30.40
C SER A 95 -1.27 -19.18 29.59
N LEU A 96 -0.67 -18.77 28.46
CA LEU A 96 0.07 -19.68 27.60
C LEU A 96 1.49 -19.90 28.10
N GLY A 97 1.86 -21.17 28.25
CA GLY A 97 3.23 -21.56 28.64
C GLY A 97 4.21 -21.50 27.46
N SER A 98 3.71 -21.54 26.23
CA SER A 98 4.53 -21.50 25.01
C SER A 98 3.74 -21.09 23.77
N LEU A 99 4.43 -20.55 22.77
CA LEU A 99 3.81 -20.25 21.46
C LEU A 99 3.31 -21.50 20.73
N ALA A 100 3.84 -22.68 21.04
CA ALA A 100 3.41 -23.94 20.43
C ALA A 100 1.96 -24.31 20.82
N GLU A 101 1.48 -23.83 21.97
CA GLU A 101 0.11 -24.05 22.43
C GLU A 101 -0.93 -23.30 21.59
N LEU A 102 -0.56 -22.18 20.96
CA LEU A 102 -1.45 -21.45 20.03
C LEU A 102 -1.75 -22.21 18.74
N TYR A 103 -0.86 -23.13 18.34
CA TYR A 103 -1.01 -23.91 17.12
C TYR A 103 -1.73 -25.25 17.34
N LYS A 104 -2.02 -25.62 18.59
CA LYS A 104 -2.88 -26.76 18.90
C LYS A 104 -4.33 -26.27 18.79
N ALA A 105 -5.01 -26.64 17.71
CA ALA A 105 -6.40 -26.27 17.46
C ALA A 105 -7.28 -26.57 18.69
N PRO A 106 -8.33 -25.76 18.95
CA PRO A 106 -9.32 -26.13 19.96
C PRO A 106 -9.99 -27.43 19.50
N SER A 107 -9.83 -28.49 20.28
CA SER A 107 -10.66 -29.68 20.17
C SER A 107 -12.10 -29.27 20.47
N GLU A 108 -12.99 -29.47 19.52
CA GLU A 108 -14.44 -29.32 19.66
C GLU A 108 -14.93 -30.02 20.94
N SER A 109 -15.70 -29.30 21.77
CA SER A 109 -16.48 -29.85 22.89
C SER A 109 -17.76 -29.05 23.03
#